data_AF-A0A199UPD4-F1
#
_entry.id   AF-A0A199UPD4-F1
#
_cell.length_a   1.000
_cell.length_b   1.000
_cell.length_c   1.000
_cell.angle_alpha   90.00
_cell.angle_beta   90.00
_cell.angle_gamma   90.00
#
_symmetry.space_group_name_H-M   'P 1'
#
loop_
_entity.id
_entity.type
_entity.pdbx_description
1 polymer ?
#
loop_
_entity_poly.entity_id
_entity_poly.type
_entity_poly.pdbx_seq_one_letter_code
_entity_poly.pdbx_strand_id
1 'polypeptide(L)'
;MATKGSAPNTLPHFVLVPFMAQGHLIPAMDIAALLTARGAAVTLITTPVNSAHLRPLADRLVASSSHSGPFRLAELPFPAASFGLPEGCESLDLVPSRGLVLNLFRAAAALRGPLTSLLRSLQGPSPSCLVADICQAWTADVAADLGIPRLLNHVSSGLAVLSYLSAERHGLNGPGAAAAEPFEIPGVPHGITATRAEAPGWFCSPGWEEIKRSTLEAETTADGIILNTFELIEGDTAAAYAAMLGKPVYCIGPSCLSTKDTVGSVGRGGDAAVDAARCVEWLAAKKPRSVIYVSFGSLTYVPPKQVIEIGEGLAAAGAPFVLVIKQTEVAQWLSGEGGFEDRNKEKGMVIRGWAPQAVILSHPSVGGLVTHCGWNSALESVTAGLPAVCWPHFGDHFMNKKLVVDILRTGVDVGIKGSLAFMDPNGMQQVSRQEVERAVRSLMDGGEEAEERRQRAAKFAEEARNAMQEGGSSYKDLDRLMQFASQKDCNGAD
;
A
#
# COMPACT_ATOMS: atom_id res chain seq x y z
N MET A 1 -2.10 49.23 24.61
CA MET A 1 -2.04 47.75 24.57
C MET A 1 -3.23 47.27 23.77
N ALA A 2 -3.03 47.05 22.47
CA ALA A 2 -4.06 46.44 21.62
C ALA A 2 -3.94 44.92 21.82
N THR A 3 -5.02 44.31 22.30
CA THR A 3 -5.18 42.85 22.36
C THR A 3 -5.10 42.31 20.93
N LYS A 4 -4.04 41.56 20.62
CA LYS A 4 -4.02 40.68 19.44
C LYS A 4 -5.22 39.74 19.58
N GLY A 5 -6.26 39.94 18.77
CA GLY A 5 -7.34 38.98 18.65
C GLY A 5 -6.75 37.65 18.20
N SER A 6 -7.01 36.59 18.94
CA SER A 6 -6.75 35.23 18.46
C SER A 6 -7.52 35.03 17.17
N ALA A 7 -6.81 34.73 16.07
CA ALA A 7 -7.47 34.29 14.84
C ALA A 7 -8.43 33.14 15.17
N PRO A 8 -9.61 33.05 14.52
CA PRO A 8 -10.45 31.87 14.67
C PRO A 8 -9.60 30.65 14.31
N ASN A 9 -9.56 29.68 15.22
CA ASN A 9 -8.80 28.44 15.05
C ASN A 9 -9.49 27.62 13.94
N THR A 10 -9.25 27.96 12.68
CA THR A 10 -9.84 27.29 11.53
C THR A 10 -9.21 25.91 11.43
N LEU A 11 -10.04 24.87 11.62
CA LEU A 11 -9.61 23.49 11.46
C LEU A 11 -9.06 23.29 10.04
N PRO A 12 -7.89 22.64 9.87
CA PRO A 12 -7.29 22.48 8.55
C PRO A 12 -8.21 21.64 7.65
N HIS A 13 -8.24 21.98 6.36
CA HIS A 13 -8.98 21.24 5.34
C HIS A 13 -8.00 20.59 4.37
N PHE A 14 -7.89 19.26 4.48
CA PHE A 14 -7.07 18.45 3.61
C PHE A 14 -7.85 17.98 2.38
N VAL A 15 -7.25 18.13 1.21
CA VAL A 15 -7.73 17.51 -0.03
C VAL A 15 -6.82 16.35 -0.37
N LEU A 16 -7.33 15.12 -0.34
CA LEU A 16 -6.57 13.92 -0.72
C LEU A 16 -6.85 13.56 -2.18
N VAL A 17 -5.79 13.41 -2.96
CA VAL A 17 -5.86 13.03 -4.38
C VAL A 17 -5.09 11.71 -4.58
N PRO A 18 -5.70 10.55 -4.24
CA PRO A 18 -5.09 9.25 -4.45
C PRO A 18 -4.97 8.88 -5.94
N PHE A 19 -4.11 7.92 -6.25
CA PHE A 19 -4.15 7.24 -7.54
C PHE A 19 -5.29 6.22 -7.59
N MET A 20 -5.88 6.03 -8.77
CA MET A 20 -7.01 5.12 -8.97
C MET A 20 -6.54 3.66 -9.06
N ALA A 21 -6.07 3.15 -7.92
CA ALA A 21 -5.71 1.75 -7.72
C ALA A 21 -5.99 1.38 -6.27
N GLN A 22 -6.47 0.17 -6.01
CA GLN A 22 -6.88 -0.25 -4.66
C GLN A 22 -5.78 -0.08 -3.60
N GLY A 23 -4.51 -0.33 -3.97
CA GLY A 23 -3.37 -0.13 -3.09
C GLY A 23 -3.10 1.33 -2.69
N HIS A 24 -3.76 2.30 -3.33
CA HIS A 24 -3.64 3.73 -3.07
C HIS A 24 -4.92 4.30 -2.47
N LEU A 25 -6.09 3.87 -2.98
CA LEU A 25 -7.40 4.29 -2.50
C LEU A 25 -7.65 3.88 -1.05
N ILE A 26 -7.29 2.65 -0.66
CA ILE A 26 -7.52 2.16 0.71
C ILE A 26 -6.66 2.94 1.72
N PRO A 27 -5.33 3.10 1.56
CA PRO A 27 -4.55 3.93 2.46
C PRO A 27 -5.01 5.39 2.50
N ALA A 28 -5.50 5.96 1.39
CA ALA A 28 -6.04 7.32 1.41
C ALA A 28 -7.31 7.44 2.26
N MET A 29 -8.19 6.44 2.24
CA MET A 29 -9.32 6.36 3.17
C MET A 29 -8.86 6.23 4.62
N ASP A 30 -7.84 5.41 4.87
CA ASP A 30 -7.26 5.26 6.22
C ASP A 30 -6.64 6.58 6.71
N ILE A 31 -5.92 7.32 5.85
CA ILE A 31 -5.37 8.65 6.18
C ILE A 31 -6.50 9.65 6.42
N ALA A 32 -7.57 9.62 5.62
CA ALA A 32 -8.74 10.45 5.86
C ALA A 32 -9.37 10.19 7.24
N ALA A 33 -9.43 8.92 7.67
CA ALA A 33 -9.87 8.55 9.02
C ALA A 33 -8.97 9.14 10.11
N LEU A 34 -7.65 9.06 9.94
CA LEU A 34 -6.69 9.63 10.89
C LEU A 34 -6.84 11.14 11.02
N LEU A 35 -6.96 11.86 9.90
CA LEU A 35 -7.09 13.32 9.88
C LEU A 35 -8.42 13.78 10.49
N THR A 36 -9.52 13.16 10.12
CA THR A 36 -10.86 13.49 10.65
C THR A 36 -11.02 13.14 12.13
N ALA A 37 -10.33 12.10 12.62
CA ALA A 37 -10.26 11.81 14.06
C ALA A 37 -9.56 12.93 14.85
N ARG A 38 -8.68 13.71 14.20
CA ARG A 38 -8.04 14.92 14.76
C ARG A 38 -8.83 16.21 14.50
N GLY A 39 -10.06 16.11 13.99
CA GLY A 39 -10.94 17.27 13.75
C GLY A 39 -10.73 17.96 12.40
N ALA A 40 -9.80 17.48 11.55
CA ALA A 40 -9.61 18.08 10.23
C ALA A 40 -10.84 17.91 9.34
N ALA A 41 -11.13 18.91 8.52
CA ALA A 41 -11.98 18.71 7.36
C ALA A 41 -11.22 17.93 6.29
N VAL A 42 -11.87 16.97 5.65
CA VAL A 42 -11.27 16.13 4.62
C VAL A 42 -12.18 16.03 3.40
N THR A 43 -11.63 16.36 2.22
CA THR A 43 -12.22 16.00 0.92
C THR A 43 -11.34 14.99 0.22
N LEU A 44 -11.83 13.76 0.01
CA LEU A 44 -11.15 12.74 -0.78
C LEU A 44 -11.68 12.78 -2.22
N ILE A 45 -10.76 12.98 -3.16
CA ILE A 45 -11.04 13.02 -4.60
C ILE A 45 -11.02 11.61 -5.17
N THR A 46 -12.03 11.27 -5.96
CA THR A 46 -12.13 9.99 -6.66
C THR A 46 -12.88 10.15 -7.98
N THR A 47 -13.17 9.04 -8.65
CA THR A 47 -13.93 8.99 -9.91
C THR A 47 -15.20 8.15 -9.70
N PRO A 48 -16.24 8.26 -10.56
CA PRO A 48 -17.52 7.57 -10.36
C PRO A 48 -17.41 6.05 -10.12
N VAL A 49 -16.58 5.34 -10.89
CA VAL A 49 -16.40 3.88 -10.74
C VAL A 49 -15.73 3.53 -9.42
N ASN A 50 -14.71 4.29 -9.02
CA ASN A 50 -14.02 4.07 -7.75
C ASN A 50 -14.87 4.48 -6.55
N SER A 51 -15.69 5.53 -6.70
CA SER A 51 -16.63 6.01 -5.67
C SER A 51 -17.61 4.92 -5.24
N ALA A 52 -18.14 4.14 -6.19
CA ALA A 52 -19.04 3.02 -5.88
C ALA A 52 -18.40 2.01 -4.91
N HIS A 53 -17.10 1.74 -5.05
CA HIS A 53 -16.35 0.83 -4.18
C HIS A 53 -16.00 1.46 -2.83
N LEU A 54 -15.79 2.78 -2.80
CA LEU A 54 -15.40 3.51 -1.59
C LEU A 54 -16.59 3.95 -0.73
N ARG A 55 -17.79 4.06 -1.31
CA ARG A 55 -18.99 4.56 -0.62
C ARG A 55 -19.31 3.80 0.68
N PRO A 56 -19.25 2.46 0.73
CA PRO A 56 -19.45 1.74 1.99
C PRO A 56 -18.43 2.11 3.08
N LEU A 57 -17.16 2.37 2.70
CA LEU A 57 -16.13 2.81 3.63
C LEU A 57 -16.36 4.27 4.06
N ALA A 58 -16.73 5.14 3.12
CA ALA A 58 -17.08 6.53 3.39
C ALA A 58 -18.28 6.67 4.34
N ASP A 59 -19.34 5.90 4.14
CA ASP A 59 -20.53 5.92 5.00
C ASP A 59 -20.19 5.46 6.42
N ARG A 60 -19.36 4.41 6.56
CA ARG A 60 -18.84 3.96 7.87
C ARG A 60 -17.97 5.01 8.53
N LEU A 61 -17.14 5.71 7.76
CA LEU A 61 -16.31 6.79 8.24
C LEU A 61 -17.17 7.91 8.83
N VAL A 62 -18.16 8.39 8.08
CA VAL A 62 -19.08 9.45 8.51
C VAL A 62 -19.91 9.03 9.73
N ALA A 63 -20.29 7.76 9.83
CA ALA A 63 -21.10 7.25 10.94
C ALA A 63 -20.32 6.97 12.24
N SER A 64 -18.98 6.89 12.19
CA SER A 64 -18.19 6.48 13.35
C SER A 64 -18.01 7.61 14.38
N SER A 65 -18.23 7.30 15.65
CA SER A 65 -18.12 8.24 16.77
C SER A 65 -16.71 8.74 17.05
N SER A 66 -15.69 8.11 16.46
CA SER A 66 -14.30 8.58 16.54
C SER A 66 -14.01 9.77 15.62
N HIS A 67 -14.97 10.15 14.78
CA HIS A 67 -14.83 11.23 13.80
C HIS A 67 -15.31 12.54 14.40
N SER A 68 -14.41 13.52 14.46
CA SER A 68 -14.70 14.87 14.94
C SER A 68 -14.73 15.91 13.81
N GLY A 69 -14.06 15.62 12.68
CA GLY A 69 -14.01 16.49 11.50
C GLY A 69 -14.93 16.05 10.36
N PRO A 70 -15.35 16.98 9.48
CA PRO A 70 -16.23 16.67 8.35
C PRO A 70 -15.47 15.91 7.25
N PHE A 71 -16.11 14.87 6.69
CA PHE A 71 -15.59 14.10 5.56
C PHE A 71 -16.47 14.26 4.31
N ARG A 72 -15.85 14.39 3.15
CA ARG A 72 -16.52 14.43 1.84
C ARG A 72 -15.78 13.52 0.86
N LEU A 73 -16.53 12.62 0.22
CA LEU A 73 -16.08 11.91 -0.98
C LEU A 73 -16.55 12.71 -2.20
N ALA A 74 -15.62 13.16 -3.04
CA ALA A 74 -15.92 14.00 -4.20
C ALA A 74 -15.50 13.32 -5.51
N GLU A 75 -16.43 13.26 -6.46
CA GLU A 75 -16.25 12.61 -7.76
C GLU A 75 -15.83 13.62 -8.83
N LEU A 76 -14.81 13.27 -9.62
CA LEU A 76 -14.45 13.98 -10.85
C LEU A 76 -14.76 13.11 -12.07
N PRO A 77 -15.32 13.68 -13.15
CA PRO A 77 -15.60 12.93 -14.37
C PRO A 77 -14.29 12.45 -15.02
N PHE A 78 -14.13 11.13 -15.16
CA PHE A 78 -12.91 10.56 -15.69
C PHE A 78 -12.95 10.42 -17.22
N PRO A 79 -11.99 11.01 -17.96
CA PRO A 79 -12.07 11.09 -19.42
C PRO A 79 -11.54 9.83 -20.14
N ALA A 80 -11.95 8.63 -19.72
CA ALA A 80 -11.39 7.35 -20.22
C ALA A 80 -11.32 7.26 -21.76
N ALA A 81 -12.46 7.46 -22.44
CA ALA A 81 -12.57 7.32 -23.88
C ALA A 81 -11.69 8.30 -24.66
N SER A 82 -11.53 9.54 -24.16
CA SER A 82 -10.69 10.58 -24.79
C SER A 82 -9.21 10.20 -24.82
N PHE A 83 -8.79 9.26 -23.98
CA PHE A 83 -7.42 8.73 -23.92
C PHE A 83 -7.33 7.29 -24.43
N GLY A 84 -8.35 6.78 -25.14
CA GLY A 84 -8.32 5.44 -25.75
C GLY A 84 -8.45 4.29 -24.74
N LEU A 85 -8.96 4.57 -23.53
CA LEU A 85 -9.33 3.54 -22.56
C LEU A 85 -10.78 3.08 -22.82
N PRO A 86 -11.12 1.82 -22.51
CA PRO A 86 -12.51 1.36 -22.53
C PRO A 86 -13.40 2.21 -21.61
N GLU A 87 -14.69 2.30 -21.94
CA GLU A 87 -15.69 2.93 -21.07
C GLU A 87 -15.71 2.25 -19.69
N GLY A 88 -15.79 3.04 -18.63
CA GLY A 88 -15.73 2.55 -17.24
C GLY A 88 -14.34 2.14 -16.75
N CYS A 89 -13.29 2.23 -17.57
CA CYS A 89 -11.91 1.96 -17.17
C CYS A 89 -11.30 3.16 -16.43
N GLU A 90 -11.71 3.33 -15.16
CA GLU A 90 -11.25 4.42 -14.30
C GLU A 90 -10.29 3.97 -13.20
N SER A 91 -9.92 2.68 -13.16
CA SER A 91 -9.02 2.09 -12.15
C SER A 91 -7.97 1.21 -12.81
N LEU A 92 -6.78 1.12 -12.19
CA LEU A 92 -5.63 0.38 -12.71
C LEU A 92 -5.93 -1.11 -12.91
N ASP A 93 -6.72 -1.72 -12.02
CA ASP A 93 -7.12 -3.13 -12.11
C ASP A 93 -8.11 -3.42 -13.23
N LEU A 94 -8.75 -2.39 -13.80
CA LEU A 94 -9.65 -2.50 -14.96
C LEU A 94 -8.93 -2.29 -16.29
N VAL A 95 -7.64 -1.93 -16.27
CA VAL A 95 -6.88 -1.71 -17.50
C VAL A 95 -6.62 -3.06 -18.18
N PRO A 96 -7.06 -3.28 -19.43
CA PRO A 96 -7.07 -4.62 -20.03
C PRO A 96 -5.69 -5.07 -20.53
N SER A 97 -4.72 -4.15 -20.67
CA SER A 97 -3.36 -4.51 -21.07
C SER A 97 -2.33 -3.48 -20.60
N ARG A 98 -1.09 -3.93 -20.43
CA ARG A 98 0.05 -3.10 -20.05
C ARG A 98 0.21 -1.85 -20.92
N GLY A 99 -0.06 -1.96 -22.22
CA GLY A 99 0.10 -0.87 -23.19
C GLY A 99 -0.83 0.32 -22.94
N LEU A 100 -1.94 0.12 -22.22
CA LEU A 100 -2.91 1.17 -21.89
C LEU A 100 -2.69 1.81 -20.52
N VAL A 101 -1.75 1.29 -19.72
CA VAL A 101 -1.49 1.86 -18.38
C VAL A 101 -1.02 3.32 -18.48
N LEU A 102 -0.19 3.66 -19.45
CA LEU A 102 0.24 5.05 -19.68
C LEU A 102 -0.95 5.97 -20.03
N ASN A 103 -1.96 5.45 -20.72
CA ASN A 103 -3.16 6.20 -21.07
C ASN A 103 -3.97 6.54 -19.81
N LEU A 104 -4.00 5.65 -18.80
CA LEU A 104 -4.62 5.92 -17.51
C LEU A 104 -3.93 7.09 -16.79
N PHE A 105 -2.60 7.14 -16.78
CA PHE A 105 -1.85 8.26 -16.20
C PHE A 105 -2.13 9.59 -16.92
N ARG A 106 -2.18 9.57 -18.26
CA ARG A 106 -2.51 10.76 -19.06
C ARG A 106 -3.95 11.23 -18.83
N ALA A 107 -4.90 10.30 -18.73
CA ALA A 107 -6.28 10.60 -18.40
C ALA A 107 -6.42 11.16 -16.97
N ALA A 108 -5.65 10.65 -16.01
CA ALA A 108 -5.58 11.19 -14.65
C ALA A 108 -5.08 12.63 -14.65
N ALA A 109 -4.05 12.95 -15.44
CA ALA A 109 -3.53 14.32 -15.54
C ALA A 109 -4.54 15.32 -16.11
N ALA A 110 -5.47 14.87 -16.95
CA ALA A 110 -6.57 15.71 -17.46
C ALA A 110 -7.58 16.12 -16.37
N LEU A 111 -7.52 15.52 -15.16
CA LEU A 111 -8.33 15.91 -14.01
C LEU A 111 -7.87 17.23 -13.37
N ARG A 112 -6.73 17.81 -13.78
CA ARG A 112 -6.24 19.12 -13.29
C ARG A 112 -7.33 20.20 -13.33
N GLY A 113 -7.91 20.45 -14.51
CA GLY A 113 -8.93 21.48 -14.70
C GLY A 113 -10.20 21.24 -13.88
N PRO A 114 -10.80 20.03 -13.95
CA PRO A 114 -11.94 19.65 -13.11
C PRO A 114 -11.65 19.80 -11.60
N LEU A 115 -10.49 19.36 -11.12
CA LEU A 115 -10.13 19.47 -9.71
C LEU A 115 -10.01 20.93 -9.27
N THR A 116 -9.26 21.76 -10.01
CA THR A 116 -9.12 23.20 -9.68
C THR A 116 -10.47 23.90 -9.63
N SER A 117 -11.37 23.58 -10.57
CA SER A 117 -12.71 24.18 -10.62
C SER A 117 -13.59 23.73 -9.44
N LEU A 118 -13.54 22.45 -9.08
CA LEU A 118 -14.21 21.92 -7.91
C LEU A 118 -13.72 22.62 -6.64
N LEU A 119 -12.40 22.69 -6.43
CA LEU A 119 -11.81 23.26 -5.22
C LEU A 119 -12.13 24.75 -5.05
N ARG A 120 -12.17 25.53 -6.14
CA ARG A 120 -12.58 26.95 -6.12
C ARG A 120 -14.06 27.17 -5.83
N SER A 121 -14.91 26.16 -6.06
CA SER A 121 -16.36 26.26 -5.87
C SER A 121 -16.86 25.62 -4.57
N LEU A 122 -15.97 25.00 -3.78
CA LEU A 122 -16.34 24.37 -2.52
C LEU A 122 -16.97 25.38 -1.56
N GLN A 123 -18.15 25.01 -1.07
CA GLN A 123 -18.80 25.69 0.06
C GLN A 123 -18.26 25.06 1.35
N GLY A 124 -17.67 25.87 2.24
CA GLY A 124 -17.06 25.43 3.50
C GLY A 124 -15.68 26.03 3.75
N PRO A 125 -14.84 25.43 4.63
CA PRO A 125 -13.48 25.88 4.83
C PRO A 125 -12.67 25.74 3.53
N SER A 126 -11.90 26.77 3.19
CA SER A 126 -10.97 26.72 2.06
C SER A 126 -9.99 25.57 2.26
N PRO A 127 -9.64 24.81 1.21
CA PRO A 127 -8.54 23.86 1.26
C PRO A 127 -7.28 24.52 1.81
N SER A 128 -6.68 23.96 2.86
CA SER A 128 -5.45 24.49 3.45
C SER A 128 -4.23 23.62 3.14
N CYS A 129 -4.43 22.39 2.68
CA CYS A 129 -3.36 21.50 2.24
C CYS A 129 -3.84 20.47 1.22
N LEU A 130 -3.05 20.23 0.17
CA LEU A 130 -3.27 19.15 -0.79
C LEU A 130 -2.33 17.98 -0.50
N VAL A 131 -2.87 16.78 -0.32
CA VAL A 131 -2.11 15.53 -0.18
C VAL A 131 -2.23 14.77 -1.50
N ALA A 132 -1.13 14.71 -2.25
CA ALA A 132 -1.07 14.09 -3.57
C ALA A 132 -0.39 12.73 -3.51
N ASP A 133 -0.96 11.74 -4.17
CA ASP A 133 -0.27 10.48 -4.45
C ASP A 133 0.95 10.71 -5.36
N ILE A 134 2.01 9.90 -5.19
CA ILE A 134 3.20 9.92 -6.04
C ILE A 134 2.89 9.77 -7.55
N CYS A 135 1.84 9.05 -7.91
CA CYS A 135 1.41 8.87 -9.30
C CYS A 135 0.66 10.09 -9.87
N GLN A 136 0.34 11.10 -9.07
CA GLN A 136 -0.51 12.24 -9.43
C GLN A 136 0.28 13.56 -9.51
N ALA A 137 1.44 13.53 -10.20
CA ALA A 137 2.37 14.66 -10.29
C ALA A 137 1.72 16.00 -10.74
N TRP A 138 0.70 15.94 -11.60
CA TRP A 138 -0.06 17.09 -12.11
C TRP A 138 -0.76 17.91 -11.01
N THR A 139 -0.95 17.34 -9.82
CA THR A 139 -1.52 18.06 -8.66
C THR A 139 -0.59 19.15 -8.12
N ALA A 140 0.70 19.13 -8.49
CA ALA A 140 1.63 20.22 -8.21
C ALA A 140 1.13 21.56 -8.77
N ASP A 141 0.64 21.53 -10.01
CA ASP A 141 0.08 22.72 -10.64
C ASP A 141 -1.22 23.17 -9.96
N VAL A 142 -2.06 22.23 -9.51
CA VAL A 142 -3.30 22.56 -8.79
C VAL A 142 -2.99 23.28 -7.48
N ALA A 143 -2.02 22.77 -6.72
CA ALA A 143 -1.61 23.40 -5.47
C ALA A 143 -1.01 24.80 -5.71
N ALA A 144 -0.20 24.95 -6.76
CA ALA A 144 0.35 26.25 -7.17
C ALA A 144 -0.76 27.23 -7.60
N ASP A 145 -1.73 26.79 -8.41
CA ASP A 145 -2.86 27.59 -8.89
C ASP A 145 -3.80 28.06 -7.77
N LEU A 146 -3.78 27.37 -6.62
CA LEU A 146 -4.56 27.69 -5.42
C LEU A 146 -3.72 28.37 -4.32
N GLY A 147 -2.39 28.42 -4.47
CA GLY A 147 -1.49 28.97 -3.46
C GLY A 147 -1.44 28.19 -2.14
N ILE A 148 -1.71 26.87 -2.17
CA ILE A 148 -1.76 26.02 -0.97
C ILE A 148 -0.56 25.06 -0.91
N PRO A 149 -0.09 24.68 0.29
CA PRO A 149 0.97 23.69 0.42
C PRO A 149 0.54 22.32 -0.12
N ARG A 150 1.52 21.61 -0.69
CA ARG A 150 1.32 20.25 -1.21
C ARG A 150 2.25 19.27 -0.52
N LEU A 151 1.66 18.21 0.02
CA LEU A 151 2.36 17.07 0.57
C LEU A 151 2.26 15.90 -0.41
N LEU A 152 3.36 15.16 -0.53
CA LEU A 152 3.39 13.95 -1.35
C LEU A 152 3.22 12.72 -0.47
N ASN A 153 2.25 11.88 -0.78
CA ASN A 153 2.01 10.62 -0.11
C ASN A 153 2.61 9.48 -0.94
N HIS A 154 3.59 8.79 -0.36
CA HIS A 154 4.09 7.53 -0.91
C HIS A 154 3.31 6.36 -0.33
N VAL A 155 2.92 5.42 -1.19
CA VAL A 155 2.24 4.17 -0.80
C VAL A 155 3.23 2.99 -0.65
N SER A 156 4.51 3.30 -0.50
CA SER A 156 5.63 2.35 -0.38
C SER A 156 6.39 2.55 0.93
N SER A 157 7.24 1.58 1.28
CA SER A 157 8.12 1.71 2.44
C SER A 157 9.10 2.88 2.29
N GLY A 158 9.53 3.45 3.43
CA GLY A 158 10.61 4.43 3.47
C GLY A 158 11.88 3.90 2.80
N LEU A 159 12.18 2.62 3.01
CA LEU A 159 13.35 1.96 2.44
C LEU A 159 13.29 1.95 0.91
N ALA A 160 12.13 1.61 0.33
CA ALA A 160 11.97 1.60 -1.12
C ALA A 160 12.15 2.99 -1.72
N VAL A 161 11.48 4.00 -1.17
CA VAL A 161 11.50 5.37 -1.73
C VAL A 161 12.87 6.01 -1.61
N LEU A 162 13.56 5.85 -0.46
CA LEU A 162 14.92 6.33 -0.28
C LEU A 162 15.90 5.61 -1.21
N SER A 163 15.78 4.29 -1.32
CA SER A 163 16.63 3.48 -2.19
C SER A 163 16.51 3.92 -3.65
N TYR A 164 15.28 4.15 -4.13
CA TYR A 164 15.04 4.53 -5.52
C TYR A 164 15.51 5.96 -5.81
N LEU A 165 15.26 6.91 -4.91
CA LEU A 165 15.77 8.28 -5.05
C LEU A 165 17.30 8.30 -5.03
N SER A 166 17.93 7.57 -4.10
CA SER A 166 19.38 7.50 -4.02
C SER A 166 19.98 6.88 -5.27
N ALA A 167 19.45 5.74 -5.72
CA ALA A 167 19.90 5.08 -6.94
C ALA A 167 19.77 6.00 -8.16
N GLU A 168 18.71 6.80 -8.25
CA GLU A 168 18.53 7.79 -9.32
C GLU A 168 19.60 8.89 -9.26
N ARG A 169 19.81 9.50 -8.08
CA ARG A 169 20.79 10.59 -7.89
C ARG A 169 22.23 10.17 -8.17
N HIS A 170 22.54 8.89 -7.96
CA HIS A 170 23.87 8.32 -8.22
C HIS A 170 23.97 7.66 -9.61
N GLY A 171 22.94 7.76 -10.46
CA GLY A 171 22.97 7.20 -11.82
C GLY A 171 22.95 5.68 -11.89
N LEU A 172 22.55 5.00 -10.81
CA LEU A 172 22.57 3.52 -10.71
C LEU A 172 21.44 2.86 -11.51
N ASN A 173 20.45 3.64 -11.97
CA ASN A 173 19.30 3.18 -12.77
C ASN A 173 19.52 3.27 -14.30
N GLY A 174 20.62 3.86 -14.81
CA GLY A 174 20.81 4.19 -16.24
C GLY A 174 21.43 3.06 -17.09
N PRO A 175 21.03 2.83 -18.36
CA PRO A 175 21.44 1.66 -19.16
C PRO A 175 22.98 1.56 -19.28
N GLY A 176 23.58 0.49 -18.73
CA GLY A 176 25.03 0.26 -18.78
C GLY A 176 25.69 -0.37 -17.54
N ALA A 177 25.07 -0.36 -16.36
CA ALA A 177 25.59 -1.14 -15.22
C ALA A 177 25.20 -2.62 -15.38
N ALA A 178 26.10 -3.53 -15.01
CA ALA A 178 25.84 -4.96 -15.06
C ALA A 178 24.58 -5.29 -14.23
N ALA A 179 23.52 -5.78 -14.89
CA ALA A 179 22.21 -5.99 -14.27
C ALA A 179 22.22 -6.99 -13.09
N ALA A 180 23.30 -7.78 -12.94
CA ALA A 180 23.37 -8.92 -12.04
C ALA A 180 24.28 -8.72 -10.81
N GLU A 181 25.16 -7.71 -10.78
CA GLU A 181 26.06 -7.52 -9.63
C GLU A 181 25.35 -6.68 -8.55
N PRO A 182 25.25 -7.18 -7.30
CA PRO A 182 24.74 -6.40 -6.20
C PRO A 182 25.65 -5.19 -5.91
N PHE A 183 25.05 -4.03 -5.68
CA PHE A 183 25.73 -2.83 -5.23
C PHE A 183 25.09 -2.30 -3.96
N GLU A 184 25.88 -1.66 -3.10
CA GLU A 184 25.36 -0.90 -1.97
C GLU A 184 24.71 0.39 -2.46
N ILE A 185 23.51 0.70 -1.95
CA ILE A 185 22.78 1.91 -2.33
C ILE A 185 23.24 3.06 -1.41
N PRO A 186 23.92 4.10 -1.93
CA PRO A 186 24.53 5.12 -1.08
C PRO A 186 23.51 5.86 -0.20
N GLY A 187 23.88 6.16 1.04
CA GLY A 187 23.03 6.98 1.93
C GLY A 187 21.75 6.30 2.42
N VAL A 188 21.57 5.00 2.15
CA VAL A 188 20.51 4.17 2.74
C VAL A 188 21.05 3.53 4.03
N PRO A 189 20.36 3.64 5.18
CA PRO A 189 20.78 2.95 6.40
C PRO A 189 20.93 1.43 6.23
N HIS A 190 21.67 0.79 7.14
CA HIS A 190 21.91 -0.66 7.17
C HIS A 190 22.71 -1.26 6.00
N GLY A 191 23.35 -0.44 5.15
CA GLY A 191 24.23 -0.93 4.08
C GLY A 191 23.47 -1.80 3.07
N ILE A 192 22.28 -1.36 2.67
CA ILE A 192 21.39 -2.15 1.83
C ILE A 192 22.00 -2.34 0.45
N THR A 193 22.15 -3.60 0.06
CA THR A 193 22.61 -3.99 -1.27
C THR A 193 21.44 -4.43 -2.13
N ALA A 194 21.47 -4.10 -3.41
CA ALA A 194 20.49 -4.53 -4.38
C ALA A 194 21.15 -4.75 -5.74
N THR A 195 20.58 -5.65 -6.55
CA THR A 195 20.84 -5.59 -7.99
C THR A 195 19.94 -4.53 -8.62
N ARG A 196 20.26 -4.11 -9.83
CA ARG A 196 19.38 -3.23 -10.61
C ARG A 196 18.01 -3.85 -10.87
N ALA A 197 17.97 -5.18 -11.04
CA ALA A 197 16.70 -5.89 -11.21
C ALA A 197 15.84 -5.84 -9.94
N GLU A 198 16.44 -5.77 -8.76
CA GLU A 198 15.70 -5.63 -7.49
C GLU A 198 15.33 -4.18 -7.16
N ALA A 199 16.06 -3.19 -7.68
CA ALA A 199 15.78 -1.77 -7.46
C ALA A 199 15.71 -0.98 -8.79
N PRO A 200 14.70 -1.23 -9.64
CA PRO A 200 14.63 -0.60 -10.97
C PRO A 200 14.28 0.89 -10.92
N GLY A 201 13.83 1.41 -9.78
CA GLY A 201 13.34 2.79 -9.62
C GLY A 201 11.90 3.00 -10.10
N TRP A 202 11.39 4.21 -9.91
CA TRP A 202 10.03 4.59 -10.30
C TRP A 202 9.94 4.97 -11.78
N PHE A 203 8.94 4.42 -12.47
CA PHE A 203 8.60 4.79 -13.86
C PHE A 203 9.77 4.66 -14.86
N CYS A 204 10.69 3.71 -14.63
CA CYS A 204 11.89 3.50 -15.46
C CYS A 204 11.66 2.64 -16.72
N SER A 205 10.40 2.38 -17.10
CA SER A 205 10.10 1.64 -18.32
C SER A 205 10.22 2.52 -19.57
N PRO A 206 10.64 1.99 -20.74
CA PRO A 206 10.62 2.77 -21.99
C PRO A 206 9.24 3.37 -22.26
N GLY A 207 9.19 4.65 -22.64
CA GLY A 207 7.95 5.39 -22.90
C GLY A 207 7.34 6.08 -21.67
N TRP A 208 7.94 5.92 -20.49
CA TRP A 208 7.50 6.55 -19.23
C TRP A 208 8.36 7.76 -18.83
N GLU A 209 9.27 8.20 -19.68
CA GLU A 209 10.27 9.22 -19.35
C GLU A 209 9.63 10.54 -18.90
N GLU A 210 8.52 10.94 -19.53
CA GLU A 210 7.76 12.12 -19.15
C GLU A 210 7.11 11.98 -17.75
N ILE A 211 6.49 10.84 -17.47
CA ILE A 211 5.88 10.54 -16.16
C ILE A 211 6.95 10.49 -15.08
N LYS A 212 8.10 9.85 -15.36
CA LYS A 212 9.24 9.82 -14.44
C LYS A 212 9.71 11.23 -14.12
N ARG A 213 9.95 12.06 -15.16
CA ARG A 213 10.42 13.43 -14.98
C ARG A 213 9.43 14.26 -14.16
N SER A 214 8.14 14.21 -14.50
CA SER A 214 7.11 14.98 -13.77
C SER A 214 6.96 14.50 -12.33
N THR A 215 7.10 13.19 -12.07
CA THR A 215 7.08 12.63 -10.71
C THR A 215 8.26 13.14 -9.88
N LEU A 216 9.48 13.10 -10.43
CA LEU A 216 10.67 13.60 -9.72
C LEU A 216 10.59 15.11 -9.45
N GLU A 217 10.06 15.87 -10.41
CA GLU A 217 9.82 17.31 -10.26
C GLU A 217 8.74 17.60 -9.20
N ALA A 218 7.65 16.85 -9.21
CA ALA A 218 6.60 16.93 -8.19
C ALA A 218 7.14 16.51 -6.81
N GLU A 219 8.00 15.51 -6.69
CA GLU A 219 8.62 15.17 -5.41
C GLU A 219 9.55 16.29 -4.92
N THR A 220 10.33 16.87 -5.84
CA THR A 220 11.26 17.98 -5.54
C THR A 220 10.51 19.23 -5.06
N THR A 221 9.35 19.54 -5.65
CA THR A 221 8.55 20.74 -5.34
C THR A 221 7.55 20.58 -4.19
N ALA A 222 7.33 19.36 -3.67
CA ALA A 222 6.45 19.16 -2.52
C ALA A 222 6.99 19.84 -1.25
N ASP A 223 6.11 20.37 -0.40
CA ASP A 223 6.50 21.00 0.87
C ASP A 223 6.87 19.97 1.96
N GLY A 224 6.52 18.70 1.76
CA GLY A 224 6.81 17.61 2.68
C GLY A 224 6.30 16.26 2.17
N ILE A 225 6.69 15.19 2.84
CA ILE A 225 6.36 13.81 2.45
C ILE A 225 5.58 13.12 3.57
N ILE A 226 4.58 12.34 3.20
CA ILE A 226 3.86 11.43 4.09
C ILE A 226 4.28 10.00 3.76
N LEU A 227 4.68 9.26 4.79
CA LEU A 227 4.97 7.83 4.71
C LEU A 227 4.02 7.06 5.63
N ASN A 228 3.44 5.97 5.10
CA ASN A 228 2.67 5.02 5.88
C ASN A 228 3.61 4.03 6.59
N THR A 229 4.33 4.52 7.61
CA THR A 229 5.29 3.74 8.40
C THR A 229 5.37 4.31 9.82
N PHE A 230 6.19 3.72 10.69
CA PHE A 230 6.42 4.21 12.05
C PHE A 230 7.90 4.12 12.46
N GLU A 231 8.27 4.92 13.44
CA GLU A 231 9.67 5.19 13.83
C GLU A 231 10.51 3.93 14.11
N LEU A 232 9.94 2.92 14.78
CA LEU A 232 10.73 1.73 15.14
C LEU A 232 11.23 0.94 13.93
N ILE A 233 10.47 0.89 12.84
CA ILE A 233 10.83 0.07 11.67
C ILE A 233 11.59 0.83 10.60
N GLU A 234 11.40 2.15 10.48
CA GLU A 234 11.99 2.96 9.40
C GLU A 234 12.36 4.39 9.83
N GLY A 235 12.52 4.68 11.12
CA GLY A 235 12.79 6.05 11.62
C GLY A 235 14.12 6.64 11.12
N ASP A 236 15.18 5.84 11.06
CA ASP A 236 16.48 6.26 10.51
C ASP A 236 16.42 6.47 8.99
N THR A 237 15.66 5.63 8.30
CA THR A 237 15.41 5.71 6.86
C THR A 237 14.59 6.94 6.52
N ALA A 238 13.54 7.24 7.29
CA ALA A 238 12.75 8.46 7.15
C ALA A 238 13.59 9.72 7.42
N ALA A 239 14.47 9.68 8.44
CA ALA A 239 15.39 10.79 8.72
C ALA A 239 16.42 11.01 7.59
N ALA A 240 17.01 9.94 7.06
CA ALA A 240 17.92 10.00 5.92
C ALA A 240 17.22 10.55 4.67
N TYR A 241 15.97 10.16 4.45
CA TYR A 241 15.15 10.65 3.34
C TYR A 241 14.78 12.13 3.50
N ALA A 242 14.41 12.56 4.70
CA ALA A 242 14.18 13.97 5.01
C ALA A 242 15.44 14.81 4.77
N ALA A 243 16.61 14.33 5.21
CA ALA A 243 17.89 14.99 4.98
C ALA A 243 18.25 15.06 3.49
N MET A 244 18.01 13.99 2.74
CA MET A 244 18.25 13.93 1.30
C MET A 244 17.37 14.90 0.51
N LEU A 245 16.13 15.09 0.95
CA LEU A 245 15.16 16.00 0.30
C LEU A 245 15.24 17.44 0.81
N GLY A 246 15.82 17.67 2.00
CA GLY A 246 15.80 18.97 2.66
C GLY A 246 14.41 19.43 3.11
N LYS A 247 13.49 18.50 3.38
CA LYS A 247 12.08 18.78 3.72
C LYS A 247 11.54 17.79 4.76
N PRO A 248 10.45 18.12 5.49
CA PRO A 248 9.90 17.22 6.50
C PRO A 248 9.33 15.95 5.88
N VAL A 249 9.54 14.83 6.57
CA VAL A 249 8.89 13.54 6.35
C VAL A 249 8.03 13.26 7.58
N TYR A 250 6.77 12.89 7.37
CA TYR A 250 5.80 12.56 8.41
C TYR A 250 5.48 11.07 8.32
N CYS A 251 5.86 10.31 9.34
CA CYS A 251 5.57 8.89 9.45
C CYS A 251 4.25 8.73 10.23
N ILE A 252 3.13 8.59 9.53
CA ILE A 252 1.79 8.58 10.17
C ILE A 252 1.12 7.20 10.21
N GLY A 253 1.87 6.15 9.87
CA GLY A 253 1.37 4.79 9.80
C GLY A 253 1.57 4.00 11.11
N PRO A 254 1.07 2.76 11.20
CA PRO A 254 0.33 2.05 10.16
C PRO A 254 -1.12 2.51 10.01
N SER A 255 -1.46 3.04 8.83
CA SER A 255 -2.81 3.55 8.54
C SER A 255 -3.88 2.45 8.63
N CYS A 256 -3.52 1.19 8.40
CA CYS A 256 -4.41 0.04 8.53
C CYS A 256 -4.97 -0.15 9.96
N LEU A 257 -4.37 0.49 10.98
CA LEU A 257 -4.85 0.51 12.37
C LEU A 257 -5.79 1.69 12.68
N SER A 258 -6.08 2.55 11.70
CA SER A 258 -6.95 3.72 11.88
C SER A 258 -8.40 3.36 12.26
N THR A 259 -8.87 2.19 11.84
CA THR A 259 -10.19 1.66 12.20
C THR A 259 -10.04 0.62 13.31
N LYS A 260 -10.42 0.99 14.54
CA LYS A 260 -10.28 0.14 15.73
C LYS A 260 -11.27 -1.03 15.80
N ASP A 261 -12.31 -1.03 14.96
CA ASP A 261 -13.40 -1.99 15.03
C ASP A 261 -13.25 -3.09 13.98
N THR A 262 -13.44 -4.35 14.40
CA THR A 262 -13.53 -5.53 13.52
C THR A 262 -14.65 -5.40 12.48
N VAL A 263 -15.67 -4.58 12.76
CA VAL A 263 -16.74 -4.21 11.81
C VAL A 263 -16.23 -3.27 10.72
N GLY A 264 -15.26 -2.40 11.02
CA GLY A 264 -14.58 -1.53 10.04
C GLY A 264 -13.65 -2.30 9.09
N SER A 265 -13.18 -3.48 9.51
CA SER A 265 -12.37 -4.40 8.71
C SER A 265 -13.20 -5.13 7.63
N VAL A 266 -14.52 -5.25 7.83
CA VAL A 266 -15.44 -5.87 6.87
C VAL A 266 -15.65 -4.89 5.70
N GLY A 267 -15.30 -5.34 4.48
CA GLY A 267 -15.40 -4.54 3.27
C GLY A 267 -14.20 -3.62 3.00
N ARG A 268 -13.11 -3.71 3.78
CA ARG A 268 -11.85 -3.03 3.45
C ARG A 268 -11.28 -3.62 2.15
N GLY A 269 -11.28 -2.80 1.10
CA GLY A 269 -10.83 -3.10 -0.26
C GLY A 269 -11.83 -3.80 -1.19
N GLY A 270 -13.11 -3.85 -0.82
CA GLY A 270 -14.21 -4.26 -1.70
C GLY A 270 -15.13 -5.35 -1.11
N ASP A 271 -16.14 -5.73 -1.90
CA ASP A 271 -17.08 -6.79 -1.55
C ASP A 271 -16.38 -8.15 -1.59
N ALA A 272 -16.37 -8.85 -0.46
CA ALA A 272 -15.75 -10.16 -0.37
C ALA A 272 -16.51 -11.19 -1.22
N ALA A 273 -15.78 -11.96 -2.02
CA ALA A 273 -16.34 -13.03 -2.84
C ALA A 273 -16.82 -14.23 -2.00
N VAL A 274 -16.47 -14.25 -0.71
CA VAL A 274 -16.94 -15.19 0.29
C VAL A 274 -17.37 -14.41 1.51
N ASP A 275 -18.47 -14.82 2.13
CA ASP A 275 -18.92 -14.26 3.41
C ASP A 275 -17.79 -14.34 4.46
N ALA A 276 -17.47 -13.21 5.05
CA ALA A 276 -16.48 -13.12 6.12
C ALA A 276 -16.82 -14.05 7.28
N ALA A 277 -18.10 -14.25 7.59
CA ALA A 277 -18.54 -15.16 8.65
C ALA A 277 -18.11 -16.61 8.37
N ARG A 278 -18.24 -17.08 7.12
CA ARG A 278 -17.80 -18.41 6.70
C ARG A 278 -16.28 -18.58 6.83
N CYS A 279 -15.51 -17.56 6.48
CA CYS A 279 -14.05 -17.59 6.64
C CYS A 279 -13.65 -17.72 8.11
N VAL A 280 -14.29 -16.92 8.98
CA VAL A 280 -14.04 -16.93 10.42
C VAL A 280 -14.42 -18.28 11.03
N GLU A 281 -15.58 -18.85 10.67
CA GLU A 281 -16.01 -20.16 11.17
C GLU A 281 -15.01 -21.26 10.81
N TRP A 282 -14.53 -21.29 9.56
CA TRP A 282 -13.53 -22.27 9.13
C TRP A 282 -12.19 -22.11 9.88
N LEU A 283 -11.76 -20.87 10.12
CA LEU A 283 -10.54 -20.56 10.86
C LEU A 283 -10.65 -20.92 12.34
N ALA A 284 -11.82 -20.73 12.95
CA ALA A 284 -12.10 -21.06 14.35
C ALA A 284 -11.96 -22.57 14.65
N ALA A 285 -12.16 -23.42 13.64
CA ALA A 285 -11.96 -24.86 13.76
C ALA A 285 -10.48 -25.31 13.68
N LYS A 286 -9.53 -24.39 13.47
CA LYS A 286 -8.09 -24.70 13.35
C LYS A 286 -7.35 -24.37 14.63
N LYS A 287 -6.18 -25.02 14.83
CA LYS A 287 -5.32 -24.73 15.98
C LYS A 287 -4.77 -23.29 15.88
N PRO A 288 -4.52 -22.62 17.02
CA PRO A 288 -3.85 -21.32 17.03
C PRO A 288 -2.55 -21.35 16.22
N ARG A 289 -2.30 -20.29 15.44
CA ARG A 289 -1.07 -20.09 14.64
C ARG A 289 -0.71 -21.25 13.70
N SER A 290 -1.70 -22.00 13.22
CA SER A 290 -1.49 -23.17 12.34
C SER A 290 -1.81 -22.92 10.86
N VAL A 291 -2.58 -21.88 10.55
CA VAL A 291 -3.05 -21.60 9.19
C VAL A 291 -2.07 -20.67 8.47
N ILE A 292 -1.69 -21.00 7.24
CA ILE A 292 -1.01 -20.08 6.31
C ILE A 292 -2.03 -19.40 5.40
N TYR A 293 -2.03 -18.07 5.36
CA TYR A 293 -2.85 -17.31 4.40
C TYR A 293 -2.01 -16.94 3.18
N VAL A 294 -2.56 -17.09 1.97
CA VAL A 294 -1.85 -16.84 0.72
C VAL A 294 -2.65 -15.86 -0.13
N SER A 295 -2.09 -14.66 -0.36
CA SER A 295 -2.70 -13.59 -1.14
C SER A 295 -1.64 -12.71 -1.80
N PHE A 296 -1.78 -12.50 -3.11
CA PHE A 296 -0.89 -11.64 -3.89
C PHE A 296 -1.51 -10.26 -4.21
N GLY A 297 -2.57 -9.87 -3.48
CA GLY A 297 -3.25 -8.57 -3.67
C GLY A 297 -4.03 -8.47 -4.97
N SER A 298 -4.59 -7.30 -5.30
CA SER A 298 -5.44 -7.09 -6.49
C SER A 298 -4.66 -6.89 -7.80
N LEU A 299 -3.46 -6.32 -7.75
CA LEU A 299 -2.70 -5.95 -8.96
C LEU A 299 -1.79 -7.06 -9.49
N THR A 300 -1.30 -7.94 -8.61
CA THR A 300 -0.42 -9.04 -9.05
C THR A 300 -1.21 -10.06 -9.88
N TYR A 301 -0.68 -10.36 -11.07
CA TYR A 301 -1.10 -11.49 -11.88
C TYR A 301 -0.13 -12.66 -11.66
N VAL A 302 -0.67 -13.80 -11.22
CA VAL A 302 0.09 -15.05 -11.06
C VAL A 302 -0.36 -16.02 -12.18
N PRO A 303 0.53 -16.39 -13.12
CA PRO A 303 0.23 -17.36 -14.17
C PRO A 303 -0.38 -18.67 -13.64
N PRO A 304 -1.34 -19.29 -14.36
CA PRO A 304 -2.02 -20.52 -13.93
C PRO A 304 -1.07 -21.65 -13.52
N LYS A 305 0.05 -21.84 -14.24
CA LYS A 305 1.07 -22.85 -13.88
C LYS A 305 1.68 -22.60 -12.50
N GLN A 306 1.94 -21.34 -12.15
CA GLN A 306 2.49 -20.99 -10.84
C GLN A 306 1.44 -21.15 -9.74
N VAL A 307 0.16 -20.87 -10.00
CA VAL A 307 -0.93 -21.13 -9.05
C VAL A 307 -0.98 -22.62 -8.70
N ILE A 308 -0.82 -23.51 -9.68
CA ILE A 308 -0.76 -24.97 -9.46
C ILE A 308 0.44 -25.34 -8.59
N GLU A 309 1.65 -24.84 -8.90
CA GLU A 309 2.84 -25.12 -8.09
C GLU A 309 2.70 -24.61 -6.64
N ILE A 310 2.07 -23.44 -6.45
CA ILE A 310 1.75 -22.90 -5.12
C ILE A 310 0.80 -23.83 -4.38
N GLY A 311 -0.30 -24.24 -5.01
CA GLY A 311 -1.26 -25.15 -4.40
C GLY A 311 -0.64 -26.49 -4.01
N GLU A 312 0.06 -27.15 -4.93
CA GLU A 312 0.70 -28.44 -4.64
C GLU A 312 1.79 -28.31 -3.56
N GLY A 313 2.52 -27.19 -3.52
CA GLY A 313 3.50 -26.93 -2.46
C GLY A 313 2.86 -26.73 -1.09
N LEU A 314 1.71 -26.04 -1.02
CA LEU A 314 0.93 -25.87 0.21
C LEU A 314 0.39 -27.22 0.71
N ALA A 315 -0.15 -28.04 -0.19
CA ALA A 315 -0.64 -29.38 0.16
C ALA A 315 0.49 -30.27 0.69
N ALA A 316 1.67 -30.22 0.06
CA ALA A 316 2.85 -30.95 0.49
C ALA A 316 3.38 -30.47 1.86
N ALA A 317 3.38 -29.16 2.12
CA ALA A 317 3.77 -28.59 3.42
C ALA A 317 2.89 -29.10 4.57
N GLY A 318 1.63 -29.42 4.29
CA GLY A 318 0.72 -30.08 5.23
C GLY A 318 0.07 -29.15 6.27
N ALA A 319 0.44 -27.86 6.28
CA ALA A 319 -0.21 -26.84 7.09
C ALA A 319 -1.62 -26.52 6.53
N PRO A 320 -2.64 -26.30 7.38
CA PRO A 320 -3.89 -25.73 6.94
C PRO A 320 -3.67 -24.40 6.21
N PHE A 321 -4.42 -24.14 5.14
CA PHE A 321 -4.20 -22.94 4.33
C PHE A 321 -5.49 -22.27 3.87
N VAL A 322 -5.41 -20.96 3.65
CA VAL A 322 -6.40 -20.18 2.90
C VAL A 322 -5.70 -19.63 1.68
N LEU A 323 -6.13 -20.06 0.49
CA LEU A 323 -5.52 -19.70 -0.80
C LEU A 323 -6.47 -18.82 -1.61
N VAL A 324 -6.08 -17.57 -1.86
CA VAL A 324 -6.83 -16.64 -2.72
C VAL A 324 -6.33 -16.77 -4.16
N ILE A 325 -7.26 -17.00 -5.09
CA ILE A 325 -6.98 -17.12 -6.53
C ILE A 325 -7.89 -16.21 -7.34
N LYS A 326 -7.43 -15.83 -8.53
CA LYS A 326 -8.24 -15.07 -9.51
C LYS A 326 -8.38 -15.78 -10.85
N GLN A 327 -7.49 -16.73 -11.12
CA GLN A 327 -7.37 -17.43 -12.39
C GLN A 327 -8.53 -18.43 -12.52
N THR A 328 -9.36 -18.25 -13.54
CA THR A 328 -10.44 -19.19 -13.85
C THR A 328 -9.90 -20.39 -14.64
N GLU A 329 -8.73 -20.24 -15.28
CA GLU A 329 -8.06 -21.24 -16.10
C GLU A 329 -7.61 -22.48 -15.32
N VAL A 330 -7.54 -22.39 -13.99
CA VAL A 330 -7.17 -23.53 -13.13
C VAL A 330 -8.37 -24.36 -12.66
N ALA A 331 -9.58 -24.09 -13.16
CA ALA A 331 -10.82 -24.78 -12.75
C ALA A 331 -10.73 -26.32 -12.82
N GLN A 332 -10.10 -26.87 -13.87
CA GLN A 332 -9.94 -28.33 -14.02
C GLN A 332 -9.02 -28.94 -12.95
N TRP A 333 -8.01 -28.21 -12.48
CA TRP A 333 -7.14 -28.67 -11.41
C TRP A 333 -7.81 -28.54 -10.03
N LEU A 334 -8.66 -27.51 -9.85
CA LEU A 334 -9.34 -27.24 -8.58
C LEU A 334 -10.45 -28.25 -8.27
N SER A 335 -11.33 -28.49 -9.24
CA SER A 335 -12.64 -29.13 -9.03
C SER A 335 -12.68 -30.57 -9.51
N GLY A 336 -13.71 -31.31 -9.08
CA GLY A 336 -13.93 -32.71 -9.44
C GLY A 336 -13.35 -33.71 -8.42
N GLU A 337 -13.73 -34.97 -8.57
CA GLU A 337 -13.21 -36.07 -7.75
C GLU A 337 -11.70 -36.20 -7.93
N GLY A 338 -10.93 -36.14 -6.84
CA GLY A 338 -9.47 -36.10 -6.89
C GLY A 338 -8.85 -34.74 -7.28
N GLY A 339 -9.68 -33.71 -7.52
CA GLY A 339 -9.23 -32.32 -7.71
C GLY A 339 -8.57 -31.73 -6.46
N PHE A 340 -7.92 -30.57 -6.59
CA PHE A 340 -7.21 -29.93 -5.48
C PHE A 340 -8.10 -29.62 -4.27
N GLU A 341 -9.33 -29.12 -4.48
CA GLU A 341 -10.26 -28.82 -3.39
C GLU A 341 -10.75 -30.10 -2.69
N ASP A 342 -11.05 -31.16 -3.43
CA ASP A 342 -11.49 -32.44 -2.83
C ASP A 342 -10.37 -33.10 -2.02
N ARG A 343 -9.14 -33.13 -2.56
CA ARG A 343 -7.95 -33.65 -1.86
C ARG A 343 -7.62 -32.88 -0.57
N ASN A 344 -7.99 -31.60 -0.49
CA ASN A 344 -7.62 -30.73 0.62
C ASN A 344 -8.80 -30.20 1.43
N LYS A 345 -10.03 -30.70 1.26
CA LYS A 345 -11.26 -30.12 1.86
C LYS A 345 -11.23 -29.88 3.37
N GLU A 346 -10.47 -30.69 4.12
CA GLU A 346 -10.31 -30.54 5.57
C GLU A 346 -9.22 -29.53 5.96
N LYS A 347 -8.23 -29.30 5.09
CA LYS A 347 -7.03 -28.49 5.38
C LYS A 347 -6.99 -27.16 4.64
N GLY A 348 -7.61 -27.07 3.47
CA GLY A 348 -7.54 -25.94 2.56
C GLY A 348 -8.90 -25.27 2.36
N MET A 349 -8.90 -23.94 2.35
CA MET A 349 -10.00 -23.12 1.87
C MET A 349 -9.52 -22.29 0.68
N VAL A 350 -10.17 -22.42 -0.47
CA VAL A 350 -9.85 -21.63 -1.66
C VAL A 350 -10.90 -20.53 -1.81
N ILE A 351 -10.44 -19.28 -1.95
CA ILE A 351 -11.27 -18.10 -2.17
C ILE A 351 -11.02 -17.61 -3.59
N ARG A 352 -12.08 -17.46 -4.39
CA ARG A 352 -12.01 -16.96 -5.76
C ARG A 352 -12.42 -15.48 -5.76
N GLY A 353 -11.49 -14.57 -6.05
CA GLY A 353 -11.76 -13.12 -6.01
C GLY A 353 -11.32 -12.45 -4.70
N TRP A 354 -12.09 -11.48 -4.21
CA TRP A 354 -11.72 -10.70 -3.03
C TRP A 354 -11.92 -11.47 -1.73
N ALA A 355 -10.91 -11.44 -0.84
CA ALA A 355 -10.96 -12.06 0.47
C ALA A 355 -11.06 -10.98 1.56
N PRO A 356 -11.73 -11.24 2.70
CA PRO A 356 -11.75 -10.33 3.85
C PRO A 356 -10.39 -10.37 4.58
N GLN A 357 -9.33 -9.88 3.91
CA GLN A 357 -7.93 -10.06 4.30
C GLN A 357 -7.66 -9.57 5.73
N ALA A 358 -8.14 -8.38 6.09
CA ALA A 358 -7.98 -7.84 7.44
C ALA A 358 -8.59 -8.75 8.52
N VAL A 359 -9.74 -9.37 8.25
CA VAL A 359 -10.40 -10.32 9.16
C VAL A 359 -9.60 -11.62 9.26
N ILE A 360 -9.11 -12.15 8.13
CA ILE A 360 -8.31 -13.37 8.10
C ILE A 360 -7.00 -13.18 8.87
N LEU A 361 -6.23 -12.13 8.56
CA LEU A 361 -4.94 -11.85 9.19
C LEU A 361 -5.05 -11.62 10.70
N SER A 362 -6.17 -11.06 11.17
CA SER A 362 -6.40 -10.81 12.60
C SER A 362 -6.86 -12.06 13.37
N HIS A 363 -7.14 -13.18 12.70
CA HIS A 363 -7.67 -14.37 13.36
C HIS A 363 -6.56 -15.16 14.07
N PRO A 364 -6.74 -15.58 15.35
CA PRO A 364 -5.69 -16.26 16.13
C PRO A 364 -5.14 -17.57 15.54
N SER A 365 -5.92 -18.23 14.69
CA SER A 365 -5.51 -19.45 13.98
C SER A 365 -4.50 -19.20 12.87
N VAL A 366 -4.39 -17.97 12.34
CA VAL A 366 -3.41 -17.64 11.30
C VAL A 366 -2.03 -17.51 11.94
N GLY A 367 -1.06 -18.21 11.38
CA GLY A 367 0.32 -18.25 11.87
C GLY A 367 1.35 -17.67 10.91
N GLY A 368 0.95 -17.33 9.68
CA GLY A 368 1.81 -16.68 8.70
C GLY A 368 1.07 -16.26 7.42
N LEU A 369 1.77 -15.47 6.61
CA LEU A 369 1.27 -14.92 5.35
C LEU A 369 2.25 -15.23 4.20
N VAL A 370 1.78 -15.71 3.05
CA VAL A 370 2.52 -15.66 1.79
C VAL A 370 2.05 -14.43 1.03
N THR A 371 2.97 -13.51 0.73
CA THR A 371 2.63 -12.20 0.15
C THR A 371 3.60 -11.80 -0.95
N HIS A 372 3.09 -10.96 -1.86
CA HIS A 372 3.87 -10.30 -2.88
C HIS A 372 4.80 -9.19 -2.33
N CYS A 373 4.71 -8.87 -1.04
CA CYS A 373 5.47 -7.78 -0.39
C CYS A 373 5.11 -6.36 -0.87
N GLY A 374 3.94 -6.14 -1.47
CA GLY A 374 3.42 -4.78 -1.61
C GLY A 374 3.22 -4.16 -0.22
N TRP A 375 3.50 -2.87 -0.09
CA TRP A 375 3.70 -2.26 1.23
C TRP A 375 2.51 -2.39 2.17
N ASN A 376 1.28 -2.24 1.66
CA ASN A 376 0.07 -2.44 2.46
C ASN A 376 0.01 -3.85 3.08
N SER A 377 0.27 -4.90 2.29
CA SER A 377 0.22 -6.28 2.79
C SER A 377 1.39 -6.60 3.72
N ALA A 378 2.57 -6.05 3.47
CA ALA A 378 3.71 -6.17 4.37
C ALA A 378 3.39 -5.53 5.73
N LEU A 379 2.84 -4.32 5.72
CA LEU A 379 2.48 -3.58 6.92
C LEU A 379 1.32 -4.24 7.68
N GLU A 380 0.32 -4.79 6.99
CA GLU A 380 -0.73 -5.61 7.61
C GLU A 380 -0.14 -6.84 8.32
N SER A 381 0.83 -7.53 7.70
CA SER A 381 1.54 -8.65 8.35
C SER A 381 2.25 -8.21 9.63
N VAL A 382 2.95 -7.06 9.57
CA VAL A 382 3.63 -6.47 10.74
C VAL A 382 2.63 -6.15 11.84
N THR A 383 1.51 -5.50 11.51
CA THR A 383 0.50 -5.11 12.51
C THR A 383 -0.29 -6.28 13.10
N ALA A 384 -0.46 -7.37 12.34
CA ALA A 384 -1.07 -8.61 12.80
C ALA A 384 -0.09 -9.49 13.61
N GLY A 385 1.21 -9.18 13.60
CA GLY A 385 2.24 -9.97 14.26
C GLY A 385 2.51 -11.29 13.57
N LEU A 386 2.36 -11.33 12.25
CA LEU A 386 2.52 -12.52 11.44
C LEU A 386 3.86 -12.49 10.71
N PRO A 387 4.65 -13.58 10.78
CA PRO A 387 5.79 -13.74 9.90
C PRO A 387 5.32 -13.99 8.46
N ALA A 388 6.16 -13.67 7.47
CA ALA A 388 5.76 -13.72 6.07
C ALA A 388 6.72 -14.50 5.17
N VAL A 389 6.19 -15.33 4.28
CA VAL A 389 6.91 -15.78 3.09
C VAL A 389 6.83 -14.67 2.04
N CYS A 390 7.99 -14.12 1.69
CA CYS A 390 8.15 -12.98 0.81
C CYS A 390 8.35 -13.42 -0.64
N TRP A 391 7.44 -12.97 -1.51
CA TRP A 391 7.41 -13.34 -2.92
C TRP A 391 7.33 -12.09 -3.80
N PRO A 392 8.40 -11.29 -3.91
CA PRO A 392 8.35 -10.02 -4.62
C PRO A 392 8.06 -10.21 -6.11
N HIS A 393 7.37 -9.23 -6.71
CA HIS A 393 6.96 -9.29 -8.14
C HIS A 393 7.41 -8.06 -8.91
N PHE A 394 6.98 -6.85 -8.53
CA PHE A 394 7.30 -5.61 -9.23
C PHE A 394 7.33 -4.42 -8.28
N GLY A 395 7.58 -3.21 -8.79
CA GLY A 395 7.44 -1.97 -8.02
C GLY A 395 8.39 -1.91 -6.83
N ASP A 396 7.86 -1.68 -5.63
CA ASP A 396 8.57 -1.59 -4.37
C ASP A 396 8.79 -2.94 -3.66
N HIS A 397 8.23 -4.04 -4.19
CA HIS A 397 8.13 -5.31 -3.48
C HIS A 397 9.50 -5.88 -3.05
N PHE A 398 10.55 -5.68 -3.83
CA PHE A 398 11.89 -6.20 -3.53
C PHE A 398 12.55 -5.46 -2.37
N MET A 399 12.42 -4.13 -2.31
CA MET A 399 12.92 -3.36 -1.18
C MET A 399 12.10 -3.65 0.08
N ASN A 400 10.78 -3.76 -0.06
CA ASN A 400 9.92 -4.19 1.06
C ASN A 400 10.29 -5.60 1.56
N LYS A 401 10.62 -6.52 0.65
CA LYS A 401 11.14 -7.85 1.00
C LYS A 401 12.44 -7.77 1.79
N LYS A 402 13.38 -6.90 1.42
CA LYS A 402 14.62 -6.68 2.20
C LYS A 402 14.33 -6.13 3.59
N LEU A 403 13.39 -5.19 3.71
CA LEU A 403 12.94 -4.72 5.03
C LEU A 403 12.41 -5.89 5.88
N VAL A 404 11.49 -6.69 5.35
CA VAL A 404 10.88 -7.81 6.11
C VAL A 404 11.87 -8.93 6.45
N VAL A 405 12.72 -9.32 5.50
CA VAL A 405 13.63 -10.47 5.64
C VAL A 405 14.95 -10.09 6.31
N ASP A 406 15.60 -9.02 5.87
CA ASP A 406 16.97 -8.71 6.26
C ASP A 406 17.03 -7.83 7.52
N ILE A 407 16.13 -6.84 7.62
CA ILE A 407 16.09 -5.85 8.72
C ILE A 407 15.20 -6.34 9.86
N LEU A 408 13.90 -6.55 9.60
CA LEU A 408 12.93 -6.96 10.62
C LEU A 408 13.11 -8.44 11.01
N ARG A 409 13.67 -9.25 10.11
CA ARG A 409 13.87 -10.70 10.30
C ARG A 409 12.60 -11.43 10.70
N THR A 410 11.49 -11.05 10.10
CA THR A 410 10.17 -11.68 10.29
C THR A 410 9.75 -12.49 9.08
N GLY A 411 10.57 -12.57 8.02
CA GLY A 411 10.22 -13.25 6.79
C GLY A 411 11.16 -14.35 6.32
N VAL A 412 10.70 -15.05 5.28
CA VAL A 412 11.43 -16.07 4.51
C VAL A 412 11.34 -15.70 3.04
N ASP A 413 12.48 -15.59 2.35
CA ASP A 413 12.51 -15.31 0.90
C ASP A 413 12.28 -16.62 0.10
N VAL A 414 11.42 -16.56 -0.92
CA VAL A 414 11.22 -17.68 -1.86
C VAL A 414 12.26 -17.74 -2.98
N GLY A 415 13.15 -16.74 -3.07
CA GLY A 415 14.30 -16.74 -3.97
C GLY A 415 14.06 -16.12 -5.35
N ILE A 416 13.11 -15.19 -5.48
CA ILE A 416 12.92 -14.40 -6.71
C ILE A 416 14.03 -13.36 -6.82
N LYS A 417 14.74 -13.33 -7.95
CA LYS A 417 15.94 -12.49 -8.12
C LYS A 417 15.76 -11.22 -8.96
N GLY A 418 14.59 -10.98 -9.55
CA GLY A 418 14.41 -9.83 -10.42
C GLY A 418 12.97 -9.33 -10.50
N SER A 419 12.83 -8.00 -10.52
CA SER A 419 11.57 -7.32 -10.72
C SER A 419 11.04 -7.58 -12.11
N LEU A 420 9.76 -7.90 -12.15
CA LEU A 420 8.97 -7.92 -13.36
C LEU A 420 8.61 -6.50 -13.74
N ALA A 421 8.46 -6.28 -15.03
CA ALA A 421 7.69 -5.14 -15.46
C ALA A 421 6.22 -5.36 -15.09
N PHE A 422 5.55 -4.27 -14.70
CA PHE A 422 4.13 -4.33 -14.34
C PHE A 422 3.30 -4.94 -15.47
N MET A 423 2.43 -5.91 -15.15
CA MET A 423 1.61 -6.68 -16.11
C MET A 423 2.42 -7.42 -17.20
N ASP A 424 3.61 -7.93 -16.89
CA ASP A 424 4.35 -8.85 -17.74
C ASP A 424 4.18 -10.32 -17.27
N PRO A 425 3.34 -11.13 -17.95
CA PRO A 425 3.09 -12.51 -17.53
C PRO A 425 4.23 -13.47 -17.89
N ASN A 426 5.16 -13.07 -18.77
CA ASN A 426 6.20 -13.96 -19.31
C ASN A 426 7.54 -13.83 -18.59
N GLY A 427 7.75 -12.77 -17.81
CA GLY A 427 9.00 -12.52 -17.10
C GLY A 427 9.13 -13.24 -15.75
N MET A 428 8.05 -13.80 -15.21
CA MET A 428 8.03 -14.34 -13.84
C MET A 428 8.93 -15.56 -13.70
N GLN A 429 9.92 -15.47 -12.80
CA GLN A 429 10.70 -16.64 -12.37
C GLN A 429 9.75 -17.66 -11.75
N GLN A 430 9.72 -18.86 -12.31
CA GLN A 430 8.91 -19.95 -11.79
C GLN A 430 9.52 -20.44 -10.46
N VAL A 431 8.66 -20.65 -9.47
CA VAL A 431 9.00 -21.28 -8.19
C VAL A 431 8.32 -22.63 -8.13
N SER A 432 9.11 -23.68 -7.94
CA SER A 432 8.62 -25.05 -7.85
C SER A 432 7.82 -25.30 -6.57
N ARG A 433 6.91 -26.28 -6.59
CA ARG A 433 6.18 -26.72 -5.39
C ARG A 433 7.10 -27.11 -4.23
N GLN A 434 8.29 -27.64 -4.51
CA GLN A 434 9.27 -28.00 -3.48
C GLN A 434 9.85 -26.75 -2.81
N GLU A 435 10.05 -25.67 -3.55
CA GLU A 435 10.47 -24.38 -2.99
C GLU A 435 9.35 -23.74 -2.17
N VAL A 436 8.11 -23.80 -2.65
CA VAL A 436 6.93 -23.36 -1.88
C VAL A 436 6.79 -24.16 -0.60
N GLU A 437 6.88 -25.48 -0.67
CA GLU A 437 6.82 -26.37 0.50
C GLU A 437 7.89 -25.99 1.52
N ARG A 438 9.15 -25.83 1.07
CA ARG A 438 10.27 -25.49 1.94
C ARG A 438 10.07 -24.15 2.63
N ALA A 439 9.66 -23.12 1.90
CA ALA A 439 9.43 -21.79 2.45
C ALA A 439 8.29 -21.79 3.48
N VAL A 440 7.17 -22.45 3.16
CA VAL A 440 6.02 -22.57 4.08
C VAL A 440 6.40 -23.38 5.33
N ARG A 441 7.11 -24.49 5.19
CA ARG A 441 7.60 -25.27 6.35
C ARG A 441 8.54 -24.46 7.21
N SER A 442 9.54 -23.80 6.64
CA SER A 442 10.50 -22.97 7.39
C SER A 442 9.83 -21.81 8.15
N LEU A 443 8.74 -21.25 7.61
CA LEU A 443 7.96 -20.21 8.29
C LEU A 443 7.08 -20.78 9.41
N MET A 444 6.44 -21.94 9.15
CA MET A 444 5.34 -22.46 9.96
C MET A 444 5.75 -23.57 10.92
N ASP A 445 6.95 -24.11 10.82
CA ASP A 445 7.43 -25.14 11.73
C ASP A 445 7.56 -24.61 13.19
N GLY A 446 7.73 -25.54 14.12
CA GLY A 446 7.95 -25.23 15.53
C GLY A 446 9.43 -25.15 15.89
N GLY A 447 10.31 -24.95 14.90
CA GLY A 447 11.74 -24.82 15.11
C GLY A 447 12.11 -23.48 15.74
N GLU A 448 13.34 -23.39 16.24
CA GLU A 448 13.87 -22.20 16.92
C GLU A 448 13.77 -20.95 16.05
N GLU A 449 14.22 -21.01 14.78
CA GLU A 449 14.14 -19.85 13.89
C GLU A 449 12.70 -19.40 13.60
N ALA A 450 11.76 -20.34 13.44
CA ALA A 450 10.36 -20.00 13.21
C ALA A 450 9.74 -19.32 14.43
N GLU A 451 10.05 -19.80 15.64
CA GLU A 451 9.59 -19.17 16.88
C GLU A 451 10.24 -17.79 17.09
N GLU A 452 11.52 -17.61 16.77
CA GLU A 452 12.17 -16.29 16.79
C GLU A 452 11.47 -15.30 15.85
N ARG A 453 11.15 -15.71 14.61
CA ARG A 453 10.42 -14.86 13.66
C ARG A 453 9.05 -14.44 14.23
N ARG A 454 8.34 -15.37 14.88
CA ARG A 454 7.05 -15.09 15.52
C ARG A 454 7.18 -14.11 16.69
N GLN A 455 8.19 -14.28 17.54
CA GLN A 455 8.44 -13.37 18.67
C GLN A 455 8.77 -11.95 18.18
N ARG A 456 9.62 -11.83 17.14
CA ARG A 456 9.92 -10.53 16.51
C ARG A 456 8.66 -9.92 15.90
N ALA A 457 7.89 -10.68 15.15
CA ALA A 457 6.65 -10.20 14.54
C ALA A 457 5.64 -9.70 15.60
N ALA A 458 5.46 -10.45 16.69
CA ALA A 458 4.60 -10.05 17.81
C ALA A 458 5.07 -8.73 18.45
N LYS A 459 6.37 -8.55 18.65
CA LYS A 459 6.95 -7.29 19.15
C LYS A 459 6.64 -6.12 18.22
N PHE A 460 6.87 -6.28 16.91
CA PHE A 460 6.57 -5.19 15.97
C PHE A 460 5.07 -4.86 15.90
N ALA A 461 4.19 -5.85 16.06
CA ALA A 461 2.75 -5.62 16.13
C ALA A 461 2.34 -4.80 17.36
N GLU A 462 2.96 -5.06 18.51
CA GLU A 462 2.76 -4.26 19.73
C GLU A 462 3.23 -2.83 19.52
N GLU A 463 4.43 -2.65 18.98
CA GLU A 463 5.02 -1.33 18.76
C GLU A 463 4.31 -0.53 17.67
N ALA A 464 3.78 -1.19 16.64
CA ALA A 464 2.88 -0.59 15.66
C ALA A 464 1.63 -0.01 16.32
N ARG A 465 1.04 -0.71 17.30
CA ARG A 465 -0.09 -0.19 18.07
C ARG A 465 0.34 0.98 18.94
N ASN A 466 1.47 0.87 19.65
CA ASN A 466 2.00 1.94 20.51
C ASN A 466 2.27 3.23 19.72
N ALA A 467 2.82 3.12 18.51
CA ALA A 467 3.09 4.26 17.63
C ALA A 467 1.82 5.06 17.27
N MET A 468 0.69 4.38 17.17
CA MET A 468 -0.61 4.98 16.83
C MET A 468 -1.37 5.53 18.05
N GLN A 469 -1.00 5.14 19.29
CA GLN A 469 -1.64 5.66 20.50
C GLN A 469 -1.19 7.09 20.83
N GLU A 470 -1.95 7.77 21.68
CA GLU A 470 -1.59 9.11 22.17
C GLU A 470 -0.18 9.12 22.77
N GLY A 471 0.66 10.04 22.28
CA GLY A 471 2.08 10.11 22.64
C GLY A 471 3.01 9.17 21.87
N GLY A 472 2.47 8.26 21.05
CA GLY A 472 3.21 7.44 20.09
C GLY A 472 3.87 8.26 18.97
N SER A 473 4.84 7.67 18.27
CA SER A 473 5.62 8.37 17.24
C SER A 473 4.76 8.82 16.07
N SER A 474 3.94 7.94 15.53
CA SER A 474 3.03 8.26 14.41
C SER A 474 1.93 9.22 14.82
N TYR A 475 1.45 9.10 16.07
CA TYR A 475 0.51 10.06 16.65
C TYR A 475 1.09 11.48 16.67
N LYS A 476 2.36 11.62 17.09
CA LYS A 476 3.07 12.90 17.14
C LYS A 476 3.37 13.47 15.75
N ASP A 477 3.73 12.61 14.80
CA ASP A 477 3.97 13.05 13.41
C ASP A 477 2.68 13.50 12.72
N LEU A 478 1.53 12.88 13.05
CA LEU A 478 0.23 13.37 12.64
C LEU A 478 -0.08 14.75 13.25
N ASP A 479 0.30 15.02 14.51
CA ASP A 479 0.16 16.36 15.10
C ASP A 479 1.02 17.40 14.39
N ARG A 480 2.27 17.05 14.04
CA ARG A 480 3.16 17.92 13.27
C ARG A 480 2.58 18.21 11.88
N LEU A 481 1.99 17.21 11.23
CA LEU A 481 1.29 17.35 9.95
C LEU A 481 0.10 18.31 10.04
N MET A 482 -0.72 18.17 11.09
CA MET A 482 -1.87 19.05 11.35
C MET A 482 -1.44 20.49 11.60
N GLN A 483 -0.37 20.69 12.37
CA GLN A 483 0.21 22.01 12.61
C GLN A 483 0.72 22.65 11.31
N PHE A 484 1.43 21.89 10.47
CA PHE A 484 1.90 22.35 9.17
C PHE A 484 0.75 22.87 8.29
N ALA A 485 -0.36 22.13 8.21
CA ALA A 485 -1.52 22.50 7.41
C ALA A 485 -2.34 23.68 7.99
N SER A 486 -2.09 24.07 9.24
CA SER A 486 -2.79 25.17 9.92
C SER A 486 -2.00 26.49 9.91
N GLN A 487 -0.68 26.44 9.71
CA GLN A 487 0.20 27.62 9.88
C GLN A 487 0.31 28.52 8.64
N LYS A 488 -0.02 28.06 7.43
CA LYS A 488 0.15 28.87 6.20
C LYS A 488 -1.02 29.81 5.86
N ASP A 489 -2.17 29.71 6.53
CA ASP A 489 -3.27 30.69 6.40
C ASP A 489 -2.85 32.11 6.87
N CYS A 490 -1.75 32.24 7.62
CA CYS A 490 -1.30 33.50 8.22
C CYS A 490 -0.29 34.31 7.37
N ASN A 491 0.32 33.73 6.33
CA ASN A 491 1.41 34.39 5.56
C ASN A 491 0.97 34.89 4.17
N GLY A 492 -0.33 34.89 3.86
CA GLY A 492 -0.89 35.35 2.58
C GLY A 492 -1.38 36.81 2.57
N ALA A 493 -1.09 37.58 3.62
CA ALA A 493 -1.46 38.99 3.72
C ALA A 493 -0.24 39.85 4.07
N ASP A 494 0.61 40.10 3.09
CA ASP A 494 1.51 41.26 3.06
C ASP A 494 1.55 41.84 1.64
#